data_AF-A0A397ZQN3-F1
#
_entry.id   AF-A0A397ZQN3-F1
#
_cell.length_a   1.000
_cell.length_b   1.000
_cell.length_c   1.000
_cell.angle_alpha   90.00
_cell.angle_beta   90.00
_cell.angle_gamma   90.00
#
_symmetry.space_group_name_H-M   'P 1'
#
loop_
_entity.id
_entity.type
_entity.pdbx_description
1 polymer ?
#
loop_
_entity_poly.entity_id
_entity_poly.type
_entity_poly.pdbx_seq_one_letter_code
_entity_poly.pdbx_strand_id
1 'polypeptide(L)'
;MEEGQFENLPGKGKPLNLHTNPHADPAEDTLYRILNKNGFAPEWVELNKDIRSKAKEWRVSLKKAWAMKLEDDHSGWEERSNLLKTQLKQINNMAMIYFLMCAFVYVQVFRYNLIVPFGRQMFGLKWEKEIDRLKE
;
A
#
# COMPACT_ATOMS: atom_id res chain seq x y z
N MET A 1 25.62 -30.13 22.65
CA MET A 1 25.93 -29.03 21.71
C MET A 1 26.63 -27.94 22.49
N GLU A 2 27.95 -28.04 22.73
CA GLU A 2 28.73 -27.07 23.52
C GLU A 2 30.10 -26.75 22.88
N GLU A 3 30.24 -26.91 21.57
CA GLU A 3 31.55 -26.83 20.90
C GLU A 3 32.08 -25.41 20.61
N GLY A 4 31.51 -24.35 21.18
CA GLY A 4 32.07 -22.99 21.04
C GLY A 4 32.20 -22.49 19.59
N GLN A 5 31.57 -23.15 18.61
CA GLN A 5 31.67 -22.86 17.17
C GLN A 5 31.17 -21.44 16.80
N PHE A 6 30.44 -20.80 17.71
CA PHE A 6 29.96 -19.42 17.56
C PHE A 6 30.88 -18.37 18.20
N GLU A 7 31.94 -18.78 18.91
CA GLU A 7 32.77 -17.85 19.68
C GLU A 7 33.71 -17.00 18.82
N ASN A 8 34.09 -17.46 17.63
CA ASN A 8 35.02 -16.79 16.70
C ASN A 8 34.36 -16.39 15.37
N LEU A 9 33.06 -16.08 15.39
CA LEU A 9 32.40 -15.59 14.19
C LEU A 9 32.91 -14.19 13.79
N PRO A 10 33.19 -13.96 12.50
CA PRO A 10 33.55 -12.63 12.01
C PRO A 10 32.42 -11.64 12.31
N GLY A 11 32.75 -10.55 13.00
CA GLY A 11 31.78 -9.52 13.39
C GLY A 11 31.18 -9.68 14.79
N LYS A 12 31.58 -10.68 15.59
CA LYS A 12 31.17 -10.81 17.00
C LYS A 12 31.48 -9.52 17.77
N GLY A 13 30.46 -8.95 18.43
CA GLY A 13 30.56 -7.71 19.20
C GLY A 13 30.59 -6.41 18.40
N LYS A 14 30.60 -6.46 17.05
CA LYS A 14 30.48 -5.27 16.20
C LYS A 14 29.00 -4.99 15.88
N PRO A 15 28.58 -3.72 15.74
CA PRO A 15 27.25 -3.39 15.26
C PRO A 15 26.99 -4.04 13.90
N LEU A 16 25.82 -4.67 13.76
CA LEU A 16 25.41 -5.27 12.50
C LEU A 16 25.28 -4.17 11.43
N ASN A 17 25.89 -4.36 10.26
CA ASN A 17 25.75 -3.44 9.16
C ASN A 17 24.39 -3.65 8.47
N LEU A 18 23.44 -2.78 8.76
CA LEU A 18 22.09 -2.80 8.19
C LEU A 18 21.97 -2.01 6.87
N HIS A 19 23.07 -1.45 6.34
CA HIS A 19 23.03 -0.55 5.19
C HIS A 19 23.00 -1.26 3.83
N THR A 20 23.28 -2.56 3.81
CA THR A 20 23.33 -3.37 2.59
C THR A 20 22.43 -4.57 2.75
N ASN A 21 21.54 -4.76 1.79
CA ASN A 21 20.77 -5.99 1.70
C ASN A 21 21.51 -6.98 0.77
N PRO A 22 22.12 -8.06 1.30
CA PRO A 22 22.85 -9.03 0.47
C PRO A 22 21.97 -9.78 -0.53
N HIS A 23 20.65 -9.72 -0.36
CA HIS A 23 19.67 -10.41 -1.17
C HIS A 23 18.97 -9.49 -2.19
N ALA A 24 19.28 -8.19 -2.19
CA ALA A 24 18.77 -7.26 -3.18
C ALA A 24 19.70 -7.17 -4.39
N ASP A 25 19.12 -6.87 -5.56
CA ASP A 25 19.91 -6.50 -6.73
C ASP A 25 20.76 -5.25 -6.41
N PRO A 26 22.06 -5.20 -6.77
CA PRO A 26 22.93 -4.07 -6.42
C PRO A 26 22.46 -2.71 -6.91
N ALA A 27 21.80 -2.65 -8.07
CA ALA A 27 21.25 -1.41 -8.61
C ALA A 27 20.00 -0.98 -7.82
N GLU A 28 19.12 -1.93 -7.48
CA GLU A 28 17.92 -1.70 -6.68
C GLU A 28 18.27 -1.26 -5.24
N ASP A 29 19.22 -1.94 -4.59
CA ASP A 29 19.75 -1.58 -3.26
C ASP A 29 20.37 -0.17 -3.25
N THR A 30 21.09 0.18 -4.33
CA THR A 30 21.66 1.53 -4.50
C THR A 30 20.56 2.58 -4.66
N LEU A 31 19.53 2.31 -5.46
CA LEU A 31 18.40 3.20 -5.63
C LEU A 31 17.68 3.46 -4.29
N TYR A 32 17.33 2.41 -3.54
CA TYR A 32 16.65 2.56 -2.26
C TYR A 32 17.51 3.28 -1.22
N ARG A 33 18.82 3.06 -1.23
CA ARG A 33 19.76 3.79 -0.38
C ARG A 33 19.82 5.27 -0.72
N ILE A 34 19.81 5.64 -2.00
CA ILE A 34 19.78 7.05 -2.43
C ILE A 34 18.47 7.70 -1.98
N LEU A 35 17.33 7.04 -2.20
CA LEU A 35 16.03 7.54 -1.77
C LEU A 35 15.99 7.77 -0.25
N ASN A 36 16.40 6.76 0.53
CA ASN A 36 16.41 6.84 1.99
C ASN A 36 17.35 7.95 2.50
N LYS A 37 18.54 8.12 1.91
CA LYS A 37 19.47 9.19 2.27
C LYS A 37 18.89 10.59 2.03
N ASN A 38 18.02 10.74 1.03
CA ASN A 38 17.35 11.98 0.71
C ASN A 38 15.99 12.13 1.42
N GLY A 39 15.61 11.19 2.29
CA GLY A 39 14.33 11.22 3.02
C GLY A 39 13.10 10.86 2.18
N PHE A 40 13.29 10.27 1.01
CA PHE A 40 12.21 9.81 0.14
C PHE A 40 11.92 8.32 0.35
N ALA A 41 10.63 7.95 0.27
CA ALA A 41 10.25 6.55 0.26
C ALA A 41 10.23 6.00 -1.18
N PRO A 42 10.33 4.68 -1.35
CA PRO A 42 10.09 4.03 -2.63
C PRO A 42 8.72 4.37 -3.22
N GLU A 43 8.62 4.35 -4.54
CA GLU A 43 7.39 4.67 -5.28
C GLU A 43 6.17 3.87 -4.78
N TRP A 44 6.33 2.57 -4.55
CA TRP A 44 5.23 1.71 -4.08
C TRP A 44 4.75 2.12 -2.66
N VAL A 45 5.63 2.65 -1.81
CA VAL A 45 5.26 3.15 -0.47
C VAL A 45 4.40 4.40 -0.62
N GLU A 46 4.84 5.34 -1.45
CA GLU A 46 4.11 6.58 -1.70
C GLU A 46 2.77 6.30 -2.39
N LEU A 47 2.74 5.41 -3.38
CA LEU A 47 1.51 4.95 -4.02
C LEU A 47 0.52 4.35 -2.99
N ASN A 48 1.00 3.56 -2.03
CA ASN A 48 0.15 3.02 -0.97
C ASN A 48 -0.49 4.13 -0.12
N LYS A 49 0.31 5.12 0.28
CA LYS A 49 -0.16 6.28 1.06
C LYS A 49 -1.20 7.06 0.27
N ASP A 50 -0.94 7.32 -1.01
CA ASP A 50 -1.84 8.06 -1.89
C ASP A 50 -3.19 7.37 -2.06
N ILE A 51 -3.20 6.04 -2.31
CA ILE A 51 -4.44 5.29 -2.43
C ILE A 51 -5.25 5.37 -1.12
N ARG A 52 -4.58 5.25 0.04
CA ARG A 52 -5.24 5.34 1.35
C ARG A 52 -5.81 6.74 1.60
N SER A 53 -5.09 7.81 1.23
CA SER A 53 -5.57 9.19 1.38
C SER A 53 -6.78 9.44 0.48
N LYS A 54 -6.66 9.12 -0.81
CA LYS A 54 -7.75 9.26 -1.79
C LYS A 54 -8.99 8.46 -1.37
N ALA A 55 -8.82 7.25 -0.86
CA ALA A 55 -9.93 6.45 -0.35
C ALA A 55 -10.61 7.09 0.88
N LYS A 56 -9.84 7.72 1.78
CA LYS A 56 -10.38 8.44 2.94
C LYS A 56 -11.17 9.67 2.50
N GLU A 57 -10.60 10.48 1.62
CA GLU A 57 -11.24 11.67 1.06
C GLU A 57 -12.53 11.32 0.29
N TRP A 58 -12.47 10.29 -0.54
CA TRP A 58 -13.63 9.78 -1.28
C TRP A 58 -14.77 9.35 -0.35
N ARG A 59 -14.48 8.66 0.76
CA ARG A 59 -15.51 8.30 1.75
C ARG A 59 -16.16 9.51 2.41
N VAL A 60 -15.38 10.55 2.71
CA VAL A 60 -15.92 11.80 3.27
C VAL A 60 -16.86 12.46 2.27
N SER A 61 -16.47 12.52 0.99
CA SER A 61 -17.30 13.07 -0.09
C SER A 61 -18.57 12.26 -0.31
N LEU A 62 -18.47 10.92 -0.26
CA LEU A 62 -19.63 10.03 -0.34
C LEU A 62 -20.62 10.27 0.80
N LYS A 63 -20.14 10.38 2.05
CA LYS A 63 -20.99 10.64 3.22
C LYS A 63 -21.70 11.99 3.11
N LYS A 64 -21.02 13.04 2.64
CA LYS A 64 -21.61 14.36 2.40
C LYS A 64 -22.70 14.30 1.32
N ALA A 65 -22.42 13.66 0.19
CA ALA A 65 -23.39 13.52 -0.89
C ALA A 65 -24.61 12.69 -0.44
N TRP A 66 -24.40 11.68 0.41
CA TRP A 66 -25.46 10.86 0.97
C TRP A 66 -26.37 11.64 1.93
N ALA A 67 -25.79 12.49 2.80
CA ALA A 67 -26.55 13.37 3.68
C ALA A 67 -27.44 14.35 2.89
N MET A 68 -26.89 14.98 1.85
CA MET A 68 -27.64 15.90 0.98
C MET A 68 -28.80 15.20 0.25
N LYS A 69 -28.63 13.93 -0.10
CA LYS A 69 -29.69 13.13 -0.72
C LYS A 69 -30.87 12.86 0.24
N LEU A 70 -30.62 12.77 1.55
CA LEU A 70 -31.65 12.55 2.57
C LEU A 70 -32.46 13.83 2.85
N GLU A 71 -31.88 15.01 2.58
CA GLU A 71 -32.51 16.33 2.77
C GLU A 71 -33.40 16.77 1.58
N ASP A 72 -33.90 15.80 0.77
CA ASP A 72 -34.84 15.97 -0.35
C ASP A 72 -34.32 16.71 -1.60
N ASP A 73 -33.02 17.06 -1.64
CA ASP A 73 -32.36 17.55 -2.87
C ASP A 73 -31.89 16.37 -3.76
N HIS A 74 -32.85 15.76 -4.45
CA HIS A 74 -32.58 14.67 -5.40
C HIS A 74 -31.97 15.15 -6.73
N SER A 75 -32.02 16.45 -7.01
CA SER A 75 -31.65 17.02 -8.32
C SER A 75 -30.17 16.85 -8.67
N GLY A 76 -29.28 16.84 -7.67
CA GLY A 76 -27.83 16.71 -7.86
C GLY A 76 -27.25 15.33 -7.52
N TRP A 77 -28.05 14.38 -7.03
CA TRP A 77 -27.53 13.09 -6.55
C TRP A 77 -26.96 12.23 -7.69
N GLU A 78 -27.66 12.17 -8.83
CA GLU A 78 -27.25 11.29 -9.94
C GLU A 78 -25.88 11.69 -10.49
N GLU A 79 -25.69 12.97 -10.77
CA GLU A 79 -24.40 13.52 -11.24
C GLU A 79 -23.27 13.29 -10.23
N ARG A 80 -23.50 13.63 -8.94
CA ARG A 80 -22.53 13.40 -7.86
C ARG A 80 -22.18 11.91 -7.71
N SER A 81 -23.17 11.03 -7.86
CA SER A 81 -22.98 9.58 -7.77
C SER A 81 -22.13 9.06 -8.93
N ASN A 82 -22.32 9.58 -10.14
CA ASN A 82 -21.52 9.20 -11.31
C ASN A 82 -20.07 9.69 -11.19
N LEU A 83 -19.87 10.89 -10.66
CA LEU A 83 -18.53 11.41 -10.34
C LEU A 83 -17.84 10.54 -9.30
N LEU A 84 -18.52 10.21 -8.20
CA LEU A 84 -17.98 9.36 -7.13
C LEU A 84 -17.68 7.93 -7.62
N LYS A 85 -18.49 7.36 -8.51
CA LYS A 85 -18.21 6.06 -9.16
C LYS A 85 -16.97 6.12 -10.04
N THR A 86 -16.77 7.22 -10.77
CA THR A 86 -15.58 7.42 -11.60
C THR A 86 -14.32 7.52 -10.74
N GLN A 87 -14.37 8.30 -9.66
CA GLN A 87 -13.28 8.37 -8.69
C GLN A 87 -12.98 7.01 -8.04
N LEU A 88 -14.01 6.24 -7.70
CA LEU A 88 -13.86 4.89 -7.17
C LEU A 88 -13.10 3.97 -8.13
N LYS A 89 -13.43 4.01 -9.44
CA LYS A 89 -12.73 3.26 -10.48
C LYS A 89 -11.25 3.66 -10.55
N GLN A 90 -10.95 4.96 -10.47
CA GLN A 90 -9.56 5.43 -10.47
C GLN A 90 -8.78 4.90 -9.25
N ILE A 91 -9.36 4.97 -8.05
CA ILE A 91 -8.74 4.43 -6.82
C ILE A 91 -8.50 2.92 -6.96
N ASN A 92 -9.48 2.18 -7.50
CA ASN A 92 -9.34 0.74 -7.73
C ASN A 92 -8.27 0.41 -8.77
N ASN A 93 -8.13 1.20 -9.83
CA ASN A 93 -7.06 1.04 -10.81
C ASN A 93 -5.69 1.28 -10.18
N MET A 94 -5.53 2.32 -9.36
CA MET A 94 -4.28 2.56 -8.62
C MET A 94 -3.97 1.39 -7.67
N ALA A 95 -4.98 0.88 -6.96
CA ALA A 95 -4.83 -0.29 -6.09
C ALA A 95 -4.43 -1.55 -6.88
N MET A 96 -4.96 -1.73 -8.10
CA MET A 96 -4.56 -2.81 -8.98
C MET A 96 -3.10 -2.66 -9.42
N ILE A 97 -2.65 -1.46 -9.82
CA ILE A 97 -1.25 -1.19 -10.17
C ILE A 97 -0.34 -1.49 -8.98
N TYR A 98 -0.70 -1.02 -7.78
CA TYR A 98 0.03 -1.32 -6.56
C TYR A 98 0.10 -2.83 -6.29
N PHE A 99 -1.00 -3.56 -6.50
CA PHE A 99 -1.02 -5.01 -6.37
C PHE A 99 -0.11 -5.70 -7.38
N LEU A 100 -0.10 -5.25 -8.64
CA LEU A 100 0.80 -5.78 -9.68
C LEU A 100 2.27 -5.47 -9.38
N MET A 101 2.60 -4.26 -8.91
CA MET A 101 3.95 -3.91 -8.46
C MET A 101 4.39 -4.79 -7.28
N CYS A 102 3.51 -4.97 -6.29
CA CYS A 102 3.78 -5.88 -5.17
C CYS A 102 3.95 -7.31 -5.63
N ALA A 103 3.13 -7.80 -6.58
CA ALA A 103 3.23 -9.13 -7.14
C ALA A 103 4.53 -9.33 -7.93
N PHE A 104 4.99 -8.30 -8.67
CA PHE A 104 6.26 -8.35 -9.40
C PHE A 104 7.46 -8.41 -8.45
N VAL A 105 7.48 -7.56 -7.41
CA VAL A 105 8.47 -7.63 -6.33
C VAL A 105 8.37 -9.00 -5.62
N TYR A 106 7.16 -9.53 -5.43
CA TYR A 106 6.93 -10.82 -4.79
C TYR A 106 7.41 -12.02 -5.60
N VAL A 107 7.34 -12.00 -6.94
CA VAL A 107 7.89 -13.07 -7.79
C VAL A 107 9.41 -13.19 -7.59
N GLN A 108 10.11 -12.08 -7.33
CA GLN A 108 11.52 -12.11 -6.94
C GLN A 108 11.70 -12.70 -5.54
N VAL A 109 10.85 -12.32 -4.57
CA VAL A 109 10.91 -12.77 -3.17
C VAL A 109 10.51 -14.25 -2.98
N PHE A 110 9.61 -14.81 -3.79
CA PHE A 110 9.18 -16.21 -3.69
C PHE A 110 10.30 -17.20 -4.05
N ARG A 111 11.25 -16.79 -4.91
CA ARG A 111 12.50 -17.54 -5.13
C ARG A 111 13.35 -17.65 -3.85
N TYR A 112 13.13 -16.78 -2.86
CA TYR A 112 13.85 -16.72 -1.60
C TYR A 112 13.01 -17.12 -0.36
N ASN A 113 11.86 -17.77 -0.55
CA ASN A 113 11.08 -18.44 0.51
C ASN A 113 10.70 -17.55 1.73
N LEU A 114 10.34 -16.29 1.50
CA LEU A 114 9.82 -15.40 2.54
C LEU A 114 8.28 -15.35 2.50
N ILE A 115 7.65 -15.79 3.59
CA ILE A 115 6.19 -15.74 3.81
C ILE A 115 5.73 -14.27 3.90
N VAL A 116 4.61 -13.95 3.24
CA VAL A 116 4.01 -12.61 3.27
C VAL A 116 3.57 -12.28 4.70
N PRO A 117 3.88 -11.09 5.24
CA PRO A 117 3.18 -10.58 6.41
C PRO A 117 1.72 -10.33 6.04
N PHE A 118 0.83 -11.24 6.47
CA PHE A 118 -0.62 -11.05 6.44
C PHE A 118 -0.97 -9.64 6.98
N GLY A 119 -1.81 -8.90 6.26
CA GLY A 119 -2.26 -7.55 6.67
C GLY A 119 -1.90 -6.39 5.74
N ARG A 120 -1.10 -6.60 4.68
CA ARG A 120 -0.81 -5.56 3.67
C ARG A 120 -1.62 -5.65 2.38
N GLN A 121 -2.54 -6.64 2.28
CA GLN A 121 -3.36 -6.83 1.10
C GLN A 121 -4.46 -5.77 1.02
N MET A 122 -4.46 -5.01 -0.08
CA MET A 122 -5.50 -4.03 -0.37
C MET A 122 -6.56 -4.65 -1.27
N PHE A 123 -7.80 -4.66 -0.79
CA PHE A 123 -8.95 -5.07 -1.60
C PHE A 123 -9.55 -3.85 -2.28
N GLY A 124 -9.96 -4.02 -3.54
CA GLY A 124 -10.71 -3.00 -4.26
C GLY A 124 -11.97 -2.60 -3.49
N LEU A 125 -12.26 -1.30 -3.49
CA LEU A 125 -13.45 -0.74 -2.89
C LEU A 125 -14.67 -1.08 -3.76
N LYS A 126 -15.75 -1.55 -3.14
CA LYS A 126 -17.01 -1.87 -3.82
C LYS A 126 -18.06 -0.82 -3.46
N TRP A 127 -18.73 -0.29 -4.48
CA TRP A 127 -19.72 0.77 -4.32
C TRP A 127 -20.85 0.34 -3.38
N GLU A 128 -21.42 -0.84 -3.61
CA GLU A 128 -22.56 -1.38 -2.87
C GLU A 128 -22.23 -1.52 -1.38
N LYS A 129 -21.05 -2.09 -1.08
CA LYS A 129 -20.57 -2.26 0.30
C LYS A 129 -20.38 -0.94 1.03
N GLU A 130 -19.92 0.11 0.35
CA GLU A 130 -19.71 1.42 0.97
C GLU A 130 -21.05 2.17 1.15
N ILE A 131 -22.04 1.95 0.28
CA ILE A 131 -23.40 2.45 0.48
C ILE A 131 -24.11 1.74 1.64
N ASP A 132 -23.96 0.43 1.76
CA ASP A 132 -24.62 -0.32 2.85
C ASP A 132 -24.12 0.11 4.23
N ARG A 133 -22.83 0.46 4.37
CA ARG A 133 -22.25 1.06 5.59
C ARG A 133 -22.82 2.44 5.96
N LEU A 134 -23.48 3.12 5.03
CA LEU A 134 -24.12 4.42 5.27
C LEU A 134 -25.61 4.29 5.61
N LYS A 135 -26.18 3.09 5.47
CA LYS A 135 -27.56 2.77 5.85
C LYS A 135 -27.66 2.21 7.27
N GLU A 136 -26.59 1.60 7.77
CA GLU A 136 -26.40 1.24 9.19
C GLU A 136 -26.16 2.48 10.06
#